data_AF-A0A839HEI7-F1
#
_entry.id   AF-A0A839HEI7-F1
#
_cell.length_a   1.000
_cell.length_b   1.000
_cell.length_c   1.000
_cell.angle_alpha   90.00
_cell.angle_beta   90.00
_cell.angle_gamma   90.00
#
_symmetry.space_group_name_H-M   'P 1'
#
loop_
_entity.id
_entity.type
_entity.pdbx_description
1 polymer ?
#
loop_
_entity_poly.entity_id
_entity_poly.type
_entity_poly.pdbx_seq_one_letter_code
_entity_poly.pdbx_strand_id
1 'polypeptide(L)'
;MIDKHDVRDASERVSLASGDLLGFIKQVIAQGNARRLIVRKADGSPLMDIPLTAGAVAGGAMTLFMPIITAIVAITALVKQVQVEIIRQDDDRRF
;
A
#
# COMPACT_ATOMS: atom_id res chain seq x y z
N MET A 1 -11.67 19.25 -14.13
CA MET A 1 -11.68 17.78 -14.02
C MET A 1 -10.22 17.35 -14.15
N ILE A 2 -9.50 17.25 -13.04
CA ILE A 2 -8.05 16.96 -13.09
C ILE A 2 -7.91 15.45 -13.21
N ASP A 3 -7.75 14.98 -14.45
CA ASP A 3 -7.13 13.71 -14.76
C ASP A 3 -5.66 13.85 -14.35
N LYS A 4 -5.31 13.33 -13.17
CA LYS A 4 -3.94 13.44 -12.67
C LYS A 4 -3.15 12.33 -13.32
N HIS A 5 -2.48 12.71 -14.42
CA HIS A 5 -1.39 12.03 -15.09
C HIS A 5 -0.73 10.95 -14.22
N ASP A 6 -0.78 9.74 -14.78
CA ASP A 6 0.14 8.62 -14.60
C ASP A 6 1.60 9.11 -14.55
N VAL A 7 2.04 9.57 -13.37
CA VAL A 7 3.47 9.67 -13.07
C VAL A 7 3.92 8.22 -12.98
N ARG A 8 4.69 7.80 -13.99
CA ARG A 8 5.28 6.47 -14.10
C ARG A 8 6.39 6.29 -13.06
N ASP A 9 6.05 6.43 -11.78
CA ASP A 9 6.77 5.71 -10.75
C ASP A 9 6.61 4.23 -11.11
N ALA A 10 7.70 3.46 -11.17
CA ALA A 10 7.59 2.04 -11.43
C ALA A 10 6.73 1.40 -10.32
N SER A 11 5.45 1.19 -10.60
CA SER A 11 4.50 0.64 -9.65
C SER A 11 4.19 -0.81 -9.98
N GLU A 12 4.33 -1.66 -8.98
CA GLU A 12 3.97 -3.07 -9.07
C GLU A 12 2.54 -3.23 -8.57
N ARG A 13 1.72 -4.03 -9.26
CA ARG A 13 0.36 -4.36 -8.80
C ARG A 13 0.23 -5.84 -8.52
N VAL A 14 -0.29 -6.16 -7.34
CA VAL A 14 -0.53 -7.53 -6.90
C VAL A 14 -2.00 -7.68 -6.54
N SER A 15 -2.68 -8.65 -7.17
CA SER A 15 -4.03 -9.06 -6.80
C SER A 15 -3.96 -10.15 -5.73
N LEU A 16 -4.70 -9.99 -4.64
CA LEU A 16 -4.70 -10.93 -3.53
C LEU A 16 -6.06 -10.98 -2.83
N ALA A 17 -6.31 -12.06 -2.07
CA ALA A 17 -7.50 -12.16 -1.24
C ALA A 17 -7.43 -11.13 -0.12
N SER A 18 -8.54 -10.46 0.17
CA SER A 18 -8.58 -9.37 1.17
C SER A 18 -8.20 -9.81 2.58
N GLY A 19 -8.31 -11.11 2.91
CA GLY A 19 -7.84 -11.69 4.17
C GLY A 19 -6.32 -11.68 4.31
N ASP A 20 -5.59 -11.70 3.20
CA ASP A 20 -4.12 -11.75 3.18
C ASP A 20 -3.48 -10.35 3.18
N LEU A 21 -4.31 -9.30 3.02
CA LEU A 21 -3.87 -7.92 2.84
C LEU A 21 -2.96 -7.43 3.98
N LEU A 22 -3.34 -7.69 5.24
CA LEU A 22 -2.53 -7.26 6.39
C LEU A 22 -1.16 -7.95 6.41
N GLY A 23 -1.11 -9.24 6.06
CA GLY A 23 0.13 -10.00 5.97
C GLY A 23 1.05 -9.45 4.88
N PHE A 24 0.47 -9.19 3.70
CA PHE A 24 1.20 -8.60 2.58
C PHE A 24 1.78 -7.22 2.92
N ILE A 25 0.99 -6.33 3.53
CA ILE A 25 1.47 -5.00 3.95
C ILE A 25 2.65 -5.13 4.92
N LYS A 26 2.56 -6.01 5.93
CA LYS A 26 3.65 -6.26 6.87
C LYS A 26 4.91 -6.74 6.16
N GLN A 27 4.78 -7.64 5.18
CA GLN A 27 5.91 -8.12 4.39
C GLN A 27 6.55 -6.99 3.60
N VAL A 28 5.77 -6.13 2.95
CA VAL A 28 6.30 -4.98 2.20
C VAL A 28 7.01 -3.98 3.12
N ILE A 29 6.45 -3.70 4.30
CA ILE A 29 7.09 -2.85 5.31
C ILE A 29 8.42 -3.45 5.76
N ALA A 30 8.46 -4.77 6.00
CA ALA A 30 9.67 -5.47 6.41
C ALA A 30 10.78 -5.45 5.34
N GLN A 31 10.42 -5.38 4.06
CA GLN A 31 11.41 -5.19 2.97
C GLN A 31 12.08 -3.80 3.01
N GLY A 32 11.42 -2.80 3.59
CA GLY A 32 11.98 -1.46 3.78
C GLY A 32 12.24 -0.63 2.51
N ASN A 33 11.88 -1.14 1.33
CA ASN A 33 12.15 -0.50 0.03
C ASN A 33 10.91 0.14 -0.64
N ALA A 34 9.75 0.03 0.00
CA ALA A 34 8.52 0.67 -0.47
C ALA A 34 8.28 1.99 0.28
N ARG A 35 7.86 3.02 -0.46
CA ARG A 35 7.54 4.35 0.09
C ARG A 35 6.04 4.57 0.23
N ARG A 36 5.22 3.84 -0.54
CA ARG A 36 3.77 4.01 -0.55
C ARG A 36 3.07 2.74 -1.04
N LEU A 37 1.93 2.45 -0.42
CA LEU A 37 1.02 1.37 -0.81
C LEU A 37 -0.36 1.94 -1.08
N ILE A 38 -0.98 1.56 -2.19
CA ILE A 38 -2.34 1.96 -2.54
C ILE A 38 -3.19 0.70 -2.64
N VAL A 39 -4.21 0.58 -1.80
CA VAL A 39 -5.19 -0.51 -1.86
C VAL A 39 -6.33 -0.06 -2.77
N ARG A 40 -6.68 -0.92 -3.73
CA ARG A 40 -7.71 -0.68 -4.75
C ARG A 40 -8.74 -1.79 -4.74
N LYS A 41 -9.96 -1.43 -5.15
CA LYS A 41 -10.99 -2.40 -5.54
C LYS A 41 -10.56 -3.18 -6.78
N ALA A 42 -11.26 -4.28 -7.07
CA ALA A 42 -11.06 -5.06 -8.28
C ALA A 42 -11.28 -4.25 -9.57
N ASP A 43 -12.12 -3.21 -9.52
CA ASP A 43 -12.36 -2.26 -10.62
C ASP A 43 -11.24 -1.22 -10.81
N GLY A 44 -10.17 -1.27 -10.00
CA GLY A 44 -9.03 -0.37 -10.05
C GLY A 44 -9.21 0.95 -9.28
N SER A 45 -10.40 1.24 -8.76
CA SER A 45 -10.63 2.46 -7.97
C SER A 45 -9.96 2.39 -6.59
N PRO A 46 -9.35 3.48 -6.10
CA PRO A 46 -8.63 3.49 -4.83
C PRO A 46 -9.58 3.39 -3.62
N LEU A 47 -9.21 2.58 -2.65
CA LEU A 47 -9.86 2.46 -1.33
C LEU A 47 -9.07 3.16 -0.24
N MET A 48 -7.75 3.01 -0.26
CA MET A 48 -6.86 3.50 0.80
C MET A 48 -5.46 3.76 0.25
N ASP A 49 -4.81 4.78 0.80
CA ASP A 49 -3.43 5.17 0.51
C ASP A 49 -2.62 5.17 1.81
N ILE A 50 -1.53 4.43 1.83
CA ILE A 50 -0.69 4.19 3.01
C ILE A 50 0.72 4.70 2.71
N PRO A 51 1.12 5.84 3.28
CA PRO A 51 2.51 6.30 3.21
C PRO A 51 3.37 5.43 4.13
N LEU A 52 4.45 4.87 3.56
CA LEU A 52 5.45 4.10 4.30
C LEU A 52 6.66 5.01 4.55
N THR A 53 6.58 5.82 5.61
CA THR A 53 7.66 6.73 5.98
C THR A 53 8.62 6.05 6.96
N ALA A 54 9.92 6.12 6.68
CA ALA A 54 10.95 5.55 7.55
C ALA A 54 10.88 6.12 8.98
N GLY A 55 10.49 7.39 9.13
CA GLY A 55 10.32 8.04 10.43
C GLY A 55 9.20 7.45 11.29
N ALA A 56 8.08 7.01 10.70
CA ALA A 56 6.99 6.39 11.47
C ALA A 56 7.37 5.00 11.98
N VAL A 57 8.13 4.25 11.18
CA VAL A 57 8.61 2.91 11.57
C VAL A 57 9.73 3.00 12.60
N ALA A 58 10.74 3.85 12.37
CA ALA A 58 11.89 4.00 13.26
C ALA A 58 11.54 4.70 14.59
N GLY A 59 10.57 5.61 14.59
CA GLY A 59 10.15 6.37 15.77
C GLY A 59 9.27 5.61 16.76
N GLY A 60 8.99 4.32 16.53
CA GLY A 60 8.14 3.51 17.43
C GLY A 60 6.65 3.87 17.37
N ALA A 61 6.21 4.60 16.34
CA ALA A 61 4.85 5.12 16.23
C ALA A 61 3.85 4.06 15.71
N MET A 62 3.88 2.86 16.28
CA MET A 62 2.99 1.75 15.86
C MET A 62 1.51 2.10 16.04
N THR A 63 1.19 2.99 16.98
CA THR A 63 -0.16 3.51 17.20
C THR A 63 -0.70 4.28 15.99
N LEU A 64 0.16 4.90 15.17
CA LEU A 64 -0.25 5.59 13.94
C LEU A 64 -0.75 4.62 12.87
N PHE A 65 -0.40 3.33 12.97
CA PHE A 65 -0.89 2.30 12.06
C PHE A 65 -2.21 1.67 12.52
N MET A 66 -2.69 1.93 13.74
CA MET A 66 -3.98 1.38 14.22
C MET A 66 -5.17 1.74 13.30
N PRO A 67 -5.31 2.98 12.79
CA PRO A 67 -6.38 3.31 11.84
C PRO A 67 -6.30 2.47 10.55
N ILE A 68 -5.08 2.23 10.05
CA ILE A 68 -4.85 1.43 8.84
C ILE A 68 -5.24 -0.02 9.08
N ILE A 69 -4.83 -0.61 10.21
CA ILE A 69 -5.19 -1.99 10.58
C ILE A 69 -6.71 -2.13 10.70
N THR A 70 -7.37 -1.20 11.39
CA THR A 70 -8.82 -1.17 11.54
C THR A 70 -9.53 -1.09 10.19
N ALA A 71 -9.05 -0.23 9.29
CA ALA A 71 -9.62 -0.11 7.96
C ALA A 71 -9.43 -1.37 7.12
N ILE A 72 -8.29 -2.06 7.22
CA ILE A 72 -8.06 -3.35 6.56
C ILE A 72 -9.10 -4.36 7.03
N VAL A 73 -9.36 -4.47 8.34
CA VAL A 73 -10.39 -5.36 8.88
C VAL A 73 -11.77 -5.06 8.28
N ALA A 74 -12.13 -3.77 8.21
CA ALA A 74 -13.39 -3.36 7.59
C ALA A 74 -13.45 -3.75 6.09
N ILE A 75 -12.38 -3.53 5.33
CA ILE A 75 -12.29 -3.91 3.92
C ILE A 75 -12.45 -5.43 3.76
N THR A 76 -11.75 -6.23 4.58
CA THR A 76 -11.83 -7.70 4.53
C THR A 76 -13.25 -8.22 4.78
N ALA A 77 -14.05 -7.52 5.60
CA ALA A 77 -15.45 -7.87 5.83
C ALA A 77 -16.36 -7.58 4.63
N LEU A 78 -15.99 -6.63 3.77
CA LEU A 78 -16.84 -6.12 2.69
C LEU A 78 -16.51 -6.71 1.31
N VAL A 79 -15.22 -6.98 1.03
CA VAL A 79 -14.77 -7.44 -0.29
C VAL A 79 -13.90 -8.69 -0.16
N LYS A 80 -13.95 -9.58 -1.15
CA LYS A 80 -13.15 -10.83 -1.17
C LYS A 80 -11.76 -10.68 -1.76
N GLN A 81 -11.59 -9.74 -2.68
CA GLN A 81 -10.35 -9.55 -3.42
C GLN A 81 -10.03 -8.06 -3.54
N VAL A 82 -8.75 -7.73 -3.48
CA VAL A 82 -8.23 -6.37 -3.65
C VAL A 82 -7.00 -6.40 -4.56
N GLN A 83 -6.65 -5.23 -5.08
CA GLN A 83 -5.35 -5.00 -5.69
C GLN A 83 -4.52 -4.08 -4.80
N VAL A 84 -3.27 -4.43 -4.61
CA VAL A 84 -2.30 -3.59 -3.91
C VAL A 84 -1.29 -3.08 -4.93
N GLU A 85 -1.22 -1.77 -5.06
CA GLU A 85 -0.21 -1.09 -5.85
C GLU A 85 0.93 -0.64 -4.92
N ILE A 86 2.15 -1.10 -5.22
CA ILE A 86 3.36 -0.79 -4.48
C ILE A 86 4.16 0.22 -5.27
N ILE A 87 4.43 1.36 -4.64
CA ILE A 87 5.31 2.39 -5.18
C ILE A 87 6.61 2.33 -4.39
N ARG A 88 7.68 1.93 -5.07
CA ARG A 88 9.04 1.93 -4.53
C ARG A 88 9.73 3.25 -4.90
N GLN A 89 10.76 3.66 -4.16
CA GLN A 89 11.67 4.67 -4.69
C GLN A 89 12.29 4.07 -5.96
N ASP A 90 12.41 4.85 -7.03
CA ASP A 90 13.07 4.39 -8.23
C ASP A 90 14.42 3.78 -7.82
N ASP A 91 14.54 2.48 -8.08
CA ASP A 91 15.79 1.77 -7.96
C ASP A 91 16.68 2.35 -9.06
N ASP A 92 17.43 3.38 -8.66
CA ASP A 92 18.77 3.72 -9.13
C ASP A 92 19.07 3.25 -10.56
N ARG A 93 18.25 3.69 -11.53
CA ARG A 93 18.51 3.42 -12.94
C ARG A 93 19.54 4.42 -13.44
N ARG A 94 20.78 4.00 -13.19
CA ARG A 94 22.00 4.08 -14.01
C ARG A 94 22.98 5.21 -13.69
N PHE A 95 24.12 4.75 -13.16
CA PHE A 95 25.51 5.05 -13.55
C PHE A 95 25.74 6.33 -14.36
#